data_AF-A0A7S2HHR9-F1
#
_entry.id   AF-A0A7S2HHR9-F1
#
_cell.length_a   1.000
_cell.length_b   1.000
_cell.length_c   1.000
_cell.angle_alpha   90.00
_cell.angle_beta   90.00
_cell.angle_gamma   90.00
#
_symmetry.space_group_name_H-M   'P 1'
#
loop_
_entity.id
_entity.type
_entity.pdbx_description
1 polymer ?
#
loop_
_entity_poly.entity_id
_entity_poly.type
_entity_poly.pdbx_seq_one_letter_code
_entity_poly.pdbx_strand_id
1 'polypeptide(L)'
;MASASASALSVVSKKYDVENKGYLSKEQQALRNLDKEGKGHLSAEQLAPLMEEYKKLSKDNAQNRRLIIALFVAVVVLGAGTIAASILAVRSSKDTRITSDGTLAKKGTDQPVITTSQGFSVSTNEKVDPKTGNFIQCLSLSQISRLYISYSKGTQTLLHVNNTLSTDNSIDAGRYSFPVLSIRGDSAMYNDTHVSIGNAMIDISPENPCMTALEGEAYQRNAPDRIRNLFQRHLAITQEQRILSPYLPCDSIDDDPLCQHVGTFSVSLDLSDSSS
;
A
#
# COMPACT_ATOMS: atom_id res chain seq x y z
N MET A 1 35.71 64.14 -1.26
CA MET A 1 36.63 62.98 -1.30
C MET A 1 37.61 63.13 -0.15
N ALA A 2 37.41 62.39 0.95
CA ALA A 2 38.30 62.43 2.10
C ALA A 2 39.56 61.60 1.79
N SER A 3 40.71 62.26 1.70
CA SER A 3 42.01 61.63 1.57
C SER A 3 42.30 60.85 2.86
N ALA A 4 42.17 59.52 2.82
CA ALA A 4 42.55 58.66 3.93
C ALA A 4 44.04 58.85 4.19
N SER A 5 44.36 59.44 5.34
CA SER A 5 45.74 59.63 5.79
C SER A 5 46.40 58.25 5.91
N ALA A 6 47.40 57.98 5.07
CA ALA A 6 48.14 56.73 5.06
C ALA A 6 48.92 56.61 6.38
N SER A 7 48.28 56.00 7.38
CA SER A 7 48.88 55.74 8.68
C SER A 7 50.10 54.85 8.47
N ALA A 8 51.28 55.39 8.74
CA ALA A 8 52.53 54.69 8.49
C ALA A 8 52.58 53.38 9.29
N LEU A 9 52.80 52.25 8.59
CA LEU A 9 52.98 50.95 9.23
C LEU A 9 54.12 50.99 10.26
N SER A 10 53.91 50.39 11.42
CA SER A 10 54.96 50.27 12.44
C SER A 10 56.14 49.46 11.92
N VAL A 11 57.34 49.71 12.45
CA VAL A 11 58.60 49.05 12.01
C VAL A 11 58.48 47.52 12.04
N VAL A 12 57.80 46.96 13.05
CA VAL A 12 57.53 45.51 13.16
C VAL A 12 56.56 45.05 12.07
N SER A 13 55.53 45.83 11.76
CA SER A 13 54.56 45.50 10.71
C SER A 13 55.18 45.42 9.32
N LYS A 14 56.16 46.28 9.04
CA LYS A 14 56.87 46.28 7.75
C LYS A 14 57.58 44.95 7.47
N LYS A 15 58.02 44.22 8.50
CA LYS A 15 58.63 42.89 8.32
C LYS A 15 57.64 41.84 7.80
N TYR A 16 56.35 42.03 8.04
CA TYR A 16 55.29 41.14 7.54
C TYR A 16 54.75 41.58 6.17
N ASP A 17 55.05 42.80 5.73
CA ASP A 17 54.69 43.31 4.41
C ASP A 17 55.74 42.92 3.35
N VAL A 18 55.72 41.64 2.96
CA VAL A 18 56.66 41.06 1.97
C VAL A 18 56.66 41.83 0.64
N GLU A 19 55.53 42.46 0.30
CA GLU A 19 55.33 43.17 -0.97
C GLU A 19 55.61 44.69 -0.87
N ASN A 20 55.93 45.21 0.32
CA ASN A 20 56.14 46.65 0.58
C ASN A 20 55.01 47.56 0.10
N LYS A 21 53.76 47.08 0.11
CA LYS A 21 52.59 47.85 -0.36
C LYS A 21 52.11 48.91 0.64
N GLY A 22 52.65 48.92 1.86
CA GLY A 22 52.31 49.89 2.88
C GLY A 22 51.06 49.53 3.69
N TYR A 23 50.50 48.33 3.50
CA TYR A 23 49.43 47.76 4.31
C TYR A 23 49.55 46.23 4.39
N LEU A 24 49.06 45.64 5.48
CA LEU A 24 49.06 44.19 5.66
C LEU A 24 47.78 43.59 5.05
N SER A 25 47.93 42.51 4.29
CA SER A 25 46.80 41.63 3.94
C SER A 25 46.22 40.97 5.19
N LYS A 26 45.02 40.38 5.10
CA LYS A 26 44.37 39.71 6.24
C LYS A 26 45.24 38.58 6.80
N GLU A 27 45.94 37.87 5.91
CA GLU A 27 46.84 36.77 6.24
C GLU A 27 48.10 37.28 6.95
N GLN A 28 48.71 38.34 6.42
CA GLN A 28 49.87 38.99 7.04
C GLN A 28 49.51 39.62 8.40
N GLN A 29 48.29 40.16 8.52
CA GLN A 29 47.78 40.71 9.77
C GLN A 29 47.51 39.60 10.81
N ALA A 30 46.99 38.46 10.39
CA ALA A 30 46.86 37.28 11.25
C ALA A 30 48.23 36.78 11.74
N LEU A 31 49.22 36.68 10.85
CA LEU A 31 50.60 36.32 11.21
C LEU A 31 51.23 37.32 12.19
N ARG A 32 51.00 38.61 11.98
CA ARG A 32 51.43 39.65 12.92
C ARG A 32 50.75 39.54 14.28
N ASN A 33 49.45 39.24 14.33
CA ASN A 33 48.71 39.07 15.59
C ASN A 33 49.19 37.85 16.40
N LEU A 34 49.81 36.88 15.74
CA LEU A 34 50.42 35.71 16.37
C LEU A 34 51.79 36.01 16.98
N ASP A 35 52.52 37.00 16.44
CA ASP A 35 53.76 37.52 17.02
C ASP A 35 53.48 38.49 18.18
N LYS A 36 53.03 37.93 19.29
CA LYS A 36 52.75 38.67 20.53
C LYS A 36 54.00 39.35 21.11
N GLU A 37 55.18 38.84 20.75
CA GLU A 37 56.47 39.33 21.25
C GLU A 37 57.03 40.48 20.40
N GLY A 38 56.43 40.76 19.24
CA GLY A 38 56.83 41.85 18.35
C GLY A 38 58.23 41.69 17.75
N LYS A 39 58.73 40.45 17.65
CA LYS A 39 60.09 40.16 17.14
C LYS A 39 60.17 40.36 15.62
N GLY A 40 59.04 40.29 14.94
CA GLY A 40 58.94 40.35 13.49
C GLY A 40 59.24 39.04 12.79
N HIS A 41 59.21 37.92 13.52
CA HIS A 41 59.30 36.57 13.00
C HIS A 41 58.55 35.63 13.94
N LEU A 42 57.95 34.56 13.41
CA LEU A 42 57.30 33.52 14.20
C LEU A 42 58.31 32.41 14.51
N SER A 43 58.42 32.00 15.78
CA SER A 43 59.23 30.82 16.12
C SER A 43 58.53 29.54 15.65
N ALA A 44 59.30 28.49 15.40
CA ALA A 44 58.75 27.18 15.00
C ALA A 44 57.74 26.63 16.03
N GLU A 45 57.95 26.92 17.31
CA GLU A 45 57.05 26.53 18.42
C GLU A 45 55.69 27.24 18.33
N GLN A 46 55.65 28.51 17.92
CA GLN A 46 54.40 29.26 17.72
C GLN A 46 53.67 28.82 16.45
N LEU A 47 54.40 28.32 15.45
CA LEU A 47 53.83 27.88 14.17
C LEU A 47 53.28 26.44 14.23
N ALA A 48 53.82 25.59 15.10
CA ALA A 48 53.43 24.19 15.26
C ALA A 48 51.91 23.97 15.48
N PRO A 49 51.23 24.64 16.44
CA PRO A 49 49.80 24.42 16.66
C PRO A 49 48.95 24.88 15.46
N LEU A 50 49.40 25.90 14.74
CA LEU A 50 48.71 26.46 13.58
C LEU A 50 48.79 25.50 12.39
N MET A 51 49.95 24.86 12.19
CA MET A 51 50.11 23.81 11.18
C MET A 51 49.26 22.57 11.49
N GLU A 52 49.09 22.21 12.76
CA GLU A 52 48.22 21.10 13.16
C GLU A 52 46.74 21.40 12.86
N GLU A 53 46.27 22.60 13.20
CA GLU A 53 44.92 23.06 12.84
C GLU A 53 44.73 23.09 11.32
N TYR A 54 45.69 23.63 10.56
CA TYR A 54 45.60 23.69 9.11
C TYR A 54 45.53 22.29 8.47
N LYS A 55 46.31 21.34 9.01
CA LYS A 55 46.28 19.94 8.57
C LYS A 55 44.94 19.29 8.88
N LYS A 56 44.34 19.60 10.03
CA LYS A 56 43.00 19.13 10.41
C LYS A 56 41.92 19.70 9.48
N LEU A 57 41.91 21.01 9.25
CA LEU A 57 40.96 21.67 8.33
C LEU A 57 41.11 21.14 6.89
N SER A 58 42.35 20.91 6.43
CA SER A 58 42.60 20.35 5.10
C SER A 58 42.03 18.93 4.97
N LYS A 59 42.18 18.10 6.01
CA LYS A 59 41.63 16.75 6.04
C LYS A 59 40.10 16.76 6.05
N ASP A 60 39.49 17.64 6.84
CA ASP A 60 38.03 17.76 6.93
C ASP A 60 37.43 18.29 5.62
N ASN A 61 38.09 19.25 4.97
CA ASN A 61 37.68 19.73 3.65
C ASN A 61 37.75 18.64 2.57
N ALA A 62 38.75 17.75 2.62
CA ALA A 62 38.84 16.62 1.70
C ALA A 62 37.68 15.62 1.91
N GLN A 63 37.29 15.37 3.16
CA GLN A 63 36.13 14.52 3.48
C GLN A 63 34.81 15.17 3.04
N ASN A 64 34.62 16.46 3.33
CA ASN A 64 33.43 17.20 2.92
C ASN A 64 33.29 17.25 1.40
N ARG A 65 34.39 17.43 0.66
CA ARG A 65 34.36 17.39 -0.82
C ARG A 65 33.90 16.04 -1.35
N ARG A 66 34.33 14.93 -0.74
CA ARG A 66 33.87 13.58 -1.13
C ARG A 66 32.38 13.40 -0.84
N LEU A 67 31.89 13.90 0.28
CA LEU A 67 30.48 13.80 0.66
C LEU A 67 29.59 14.60 -0.29
N ILE A 68 29.99 15.83 -0.65
CA ILE A 68 29.26 16.66 -1.63
C ILE A 68 29.18 15.96 -2.98
N ILE A 69 30.28 15.35 -3.46
CA ILE A 69 30.29 14.60 -4.72
C ILE A 69 29.34 13.39 -4.64
N ALA A 70 29.37 12.64 -3.54
CA ALA A 70 28.48 11.49 -3.34
C ALA A 70 27.00 11.91 -3.34
N LEU A 71 26.67 13.02 -2.68
CA LEU A 71 25.31 13.55 -2.63
C LEU A 71 24.83 14.02 -4.00
N PHE A 72 25.70 14.67 -4.77
CA PHE A 72 25.39 15.07 -6.15
C PHE A 72 25.08 13.85 -7.04
N VAL A 73 25.89 12.79 -6.96
CA VAL A 73 25.65 11.55 -7.69
C VAL A 73 24.32 10.91 -7.28
N ALA A 74 24.02 10.87 -5.98
CA ALA A 74 22.76 10.33 -5.48
C ALA A 74 21.54 11.09 -6.03
N VAL A 75 21.59 12.43 -6.07
CA VAL A 75 20.51 13.26 -6.64
C VAL A 75 20.30 12.97 -8.13
N VAL A 76 21.38 12.81 -8.90
CA VAL A 76 21.28 12.48 -10.34
C VAL A 76 20.64 11.11 -10.55
N VAL A 77 21.03 10.09 -9.76
CA VAL A 77 20.43 8.75 -9.82
C VAL A 77 18.95 8.80 -9.45
N LEU A 78 18.60 9.54 -8.39
CA LEU A 78 17.21 9.70 -7.96
C LEU A 78 16.37 10.39 -9.04
N GLY A 79 16.90 11.43 -9.67
CA GLY A 79 16.26 12.13 -10.78
C GLY A 79 16.06 11.25 -12.02
N ALA A 80 17.03 10.41 -12.36
CA ALA A 80 16.86 9.43 -13.44
C ALA A 80 15.76 8.40 -13.11
N GLY A 81 15.68 7.96 -11.84
CA GLY A 81 14.65 7.04 -11.35
C GLY A 81 13.24 7.61 -11.46
N THR A 82 13.03 8.88 -11.10
CA THR A 82 11.70 9.52 -11.21
C THR A 82 11.27 9.72 -12.67
N ILE A 83 12.20 10.03 -13.57
CA ILE A 83 11.92 10.10 -15.02
C ILE A 83 11.52 8.73 -15.55
N ALA A 84 12.27 7.67 -15.21
CA ALA A 84 11.96 6.31 -15.64
C ALA A 84 10.58 5.84 -15.14
N ALA A 85 10.26 6.08 -13.86
CA ALA A 85 8.95 5.78 -13.28
C ALA A 85 7.83 6.54 -14.00
N SER A 86 8.04 7.82 -14.32
CA SER A 86 7.06 8.64 -15.05
C SER A 86 6.80 8.11 -16.46
N ILE A 87 7.85 7.68 -17.19
CA ILE A 87 7.69 7.08 -18.52
C ILE A 87 6.94 5.75 -18.44
N LEU A 88 7.26 4.92 -17.44
CA LEU A 88 6.57 3.64 -17.24
C LEU A 88 5.09 3.85 -16.91
N ALA A 89 4.78 4.80 -16.04
CA ALA A 89 3.40 5.18 -15.72
C ALA A 89 2.64 5.64 -16.96
N VAL A 90 3.23 6.53 -17.78
CA VAL A 90 2.61 7.02 -19.02
C VAL A 90 2.42 5.90 -20.04
N ARG A 91 3.36 4.94 -20.15
CA ARG A 91 3.19 3.78 -21.02
C ARG A 91 2.02 2.91 -20.57
N SER A 92 1.91 2.64 -19.27
CA SER A 92 0.77 1.91 -18.70
C SER A 92 -0.56 2.64 -18.96
N SER A 93 -0.61 3.96 -18.85
CA SER A 93 -1.81 4.75 -19.15
C SER A 93 -2.16 4.83 -20.64
N LYS A 94 -1.20 4.63 -21.57
CA LYS A 94 -1.46 4.66 -23.02
C LYS A 94 -2.06 3.38 -23.58
N ASP A 95 -2.02 2.29 -22.80
CA ASP A 95 -2.59 1.00 -23.19
C ASP A 95 -4.09 0.90 -22.90
N THR A 96 -4.69 1.92 -22.27
CA THR A 96 -6.14 2.02 -22.07
C THR A 96 -6.73 3.05 -23.04
N ARG A 97 -7.79 2.68 -23.76
CA ARG A 97 -8.59 3.57 -24.61
C ARG A 97 -10.02 3.55 -24.10
N ILE A 98 -10.68 4.70 -24.09
CA ILE A 98 -12.13 4.76 -23.88
C ILE A 98 -12.78 4.41 -25.22
N THR A 99 -13.54 3.32 -25.24
CA THR A 99 -14.38 2.92 -26.39
C THR A 99 -15.54 3.91 -26.52
N SER A 100 -16.17 3.99 -27.70
CA SER A 100 -17.36 4.84 -27.96
C SER A 100 -18.47 4.67 -26.92
N ASP A 101 -18.52 3.50 -26.28
CA ASP A 101 -19.54 3.11 -25.31
C ASP A 101 -19.18 3.55 -23.88
N GLY A 102 -18.11 4.34 -23.70
CA GLY A 102 -17.65 4.83 -22.39
C GLY A 102 -16.88 3.80 -21.56
N THR A 103 -16.62 2.61 -22.09
CA THR A 103 -15.86 1.54 -21.41
C THR A 103 -14.37 1.66 -21.67
N LEU A 104 -13.54 1.39 -20.65
CA LEU A 104 -12.09 1.30 -20.81
C LEU A 104 -11.75 -0.03 -21.47
N ALA A 105 -11.07 -0.02 -22.61
CA ALA A 105 -10.62 -1.21 -23.33
C ALA A 105 -9.10 -1.17 -23.57
N LYS A 106 -8.48 -2.35 -23.68
CA LYS A 106 -7.05 -2.48 -23.92
C LYS A 106 -6.79 -2.18 -25.39
N LYS A 107 -5.84 -1.30 -25.66
CA LYS A 107 -5.51 -0.90 -27.03
C LYS A 107 -5.02 -2.11 -27.83
N GLY A 108 -5.74 -2.44 -28.91
CA GLY A 108 -5.37 -3.48 -29.89
C GLY A 108 -6.11 -4.81 -29.77
N THR A 109 -6.77 -5.09 -28.65
CA THR A 109 -7.57 -6.32 -28.50
C THR A 109 -9.08 -6.07 -28.39
N ASP A 110 -9.52 -4.81 -28.30
CA ASP A 110 -10.92 -4.40 -27.99
C ASP A 110 -11.52 -5.13 -26.77
N GLN A 111 -10.67 -5.78 -25.98
CA GLN A 111 -11.07 -6.44 -24.76
C GLN A 111 -11.29 -5.36 -23.71
N PRO A 112 -12.46 -5.33 -23.06
CA PRO A 112 -12.71 -4.39 -21.98
C PRO A 112 -11.64 -4.62 -20.90
N VAL A 113 -10.96 -3.54 -20.51
CA VAL A 113 -10.20 -3.49 -19.28
C VAL A 113 -11.23 -3.43 -18.19
N ILE A 114 -11.69 -4.61 -17.81
CA ILE A 114 -12.43 -4.78 -16.58
C ILE A 114 -11.39 -4.44 -15.51
N THR A 115 -11.51 -3.24 -14.94
CA THR A 115 -10.94 -3.02 -13.62
C THR A 115 -11.72 -3.98 -12.73
N THR A 116 -11.21 -5.20 -12.58
CA THR A 116 -11.38 -5.89 -11.33
C THR A 116 -10.73 -4.92 -10.35
N SER A 117 -11.54 -4.03 -9.76
CA SER A 117 -11.29 -3.70 -8.38
C SER A 117 -10.98 -5.04 -7.73
N GLN A 118 -10.04 -5.12 -6.80
CA GLN A 118 -9.89 -6.33 -6.00
C GLN A 118 -11.13 -6.52 -5.10
N GLY A 119 -12.32 -6.18 -5.60
CA GLY A 119 -13.58 -6.53 -5.05
C GLY A 119 -13.68 -8.03 -4.98
N PHE A 120 -14.02 -8.46 -3.79
CA PHE A 120 -14.23 -9.85 -3.51
C PHE A 120 -15.57 -10.24 -4.14
N SER A 121 -15.51 -11.07 -5.18
CA SER A 121 -16.68 -11.63 -5.86
C SER A 121 -17.00 -13.01 -5.28
N VAL A 122 -18.23 -13.19 -4.84
CA VAL A 122 -18.73 -14.50 -4.43
C VAL A 122 -19.86 -14.93 -5.33
N SER A 123 -19.82 -16.18 -5.80
CA SER A 123 -20.92 -16.83 -6.49
C SER A 123 -21.82 -17.56 -5.50
N THR A 124 -23.12 -17.32 -5.61
CA THR A 124 -24.16 -18.03 -4.86
C THR A 124 -24.45 -19.38 -5.52
N ASN A 125 -24.83 -20.37 -4.71
CA ASN A 125 -25.48 -21.57 -5.21
C ASN A 125 -26.99 -21.39 -5.12
N GLU A 126 -27.75 -21.98 -6.02
CA GLU A 126 -29.21 -21.93 -6.00
C GLU A 126 -29.76 -23.23 -5.38
N LYS A 127 -30.75 -23.12 -4.49
CA LYS A 127 -31.50 -24.27 -3.96
C LYS A 127 -32.98 -23.96 -3.95
N VAL A 128 -33.82 -24.97 -4.09
CA VAL A 128 -35.26 -24.84 -3.90
C VAL A 128 -35.57 -25.08 -2.43
N ASP A 129 -36.21 -24.11 -1.77
CA ASP A 129 -36.72 -24.30 -0.42
C ASP A 129 -37.84 -25.34 -0.44
N PRO A 130 -37.70 -26.47 0.28
CA PRO A 130 -38.71 -27.53 0.28
C PRO A 130 -40.05 -27.10 0.88
N LYS A 131 -40.09 -26.05 1.70
CA LYS A 131 -41.32 -25.57 2.35
C LYS A 131 -42.11 -24.63 1.45
N THR A 132 -41.43 -23.69 0.81
CA THR A 132 -42.07 -22.62 0.03
C THR A 132 -42.09 -22.90 -1.47
N GLY A 133 -41.22 -23.80 -1.96
CA GLY A 133 -41.01 -24.03 -3.39
C GLY A 133 -40.25 -22.90 -4.09
N ASN A 134 -39.81 -21.88 -3.35
CA ASN A 134 -39.07 -20.74 -3.89
C ASN A 134 -37.59 -21.06 -4.03
N PHE A 135 -36.93 -20.45 -5.01
CA PHE A 135 -35.49 -20.51 -5.14
C PHE A 135 -34.83 -19.59 -4.12
N ILE A 136 -33.98 -20.17 -3.27
CA ILE A 136 -33.15 -19.48 -2.29
C ILE A 136 -31.71 -19.49 -2.76
N GLN A 137 -31.04 -18.35 -2.60
CA GLN A 137 -29.63 -18.21 -2.93
C GLN A 137 -28.82 -18.52 -1.71
N CYS A 138 -27.83 -19.39 -1.86
CA CYS A 138 -27.14 -20.08 -0.79
C CYS A 138 -25.64 -19.72 -0.82
N LEU A 139 -25.17 -18.97 0.18
CA LEU A 139 -23.76 -18.53 0.35
C LEU A 139 -23.00 -19.28 1.44
N SER A 140 -21.83 -19.83 1.16
CA SER A 140 -21.07 -20.54 2.19
C SER A 140 -20.49 -19.68 3.30
N LEU A 141 -20.40 -20.25 4.51
CA LEU A 141 -19.87 -19.56 5.69
C LEU A 141 -18.44 -19.08 5.46
N SER A 142 -17.64 -19.86 4.73
CA SER A 142 -16.31 -19.45 4.24
C SER A 142 -16.40 -18.24 3.31
N GLN A 143 -17.34 -18.23 2.38
CA GLN A 143 -17.57 -17.08 1.51
C GLN A 143 -18.08 -15.85 2.28
N ILE A 144 -18.99 -16.01 3.25
CA ILE A 144 -19.55 -14.93 4.07
C ILE A 144 -18.48 -14.32 4.98
N SER A 145 -17.64 -15.15 5.61
CA SER A 145 -16.53 -14.65 6.43
C SER A 145 -15.53 -13.87 5.60
N ARG A 146 -15.18 -14.36 4.40
CA ARG A 146 -14.33 -13.60 3.46
C ARG A 146 -15.00 -12.31 2.97
N LEU A 147 -16.32 -12.33 2.74
CA LEU A 147 -17.10 -11.16 2.37
C LEU A 147 -17.07 -10.10 3.48
N TYR A 148 -17.31 -10.52 4.72
CA TYR A 148 -17.24 -9.68 5.92
C TYR A 148 -15.84 -9.07 6.13
N ILE A 149 -14.78 -9.89 6.01
CA ILE A 149 -13.39 -9.43 6.13
C ILE A 149 -13.03 -8.46 5.00
N SER A 150 -13.48 -8.71 3.77
CA SER A 150 -13.17 -7.84 2.63
C SER A 150 -13.87 -6.48 2.78
N TYR A 151 -15.13 -6.50 3.20
CA TYR A 151 -15.91 -5.30 3.45
C TYR A 151 -15.32 -4.45 4.59
N SER A 152 -14.97 -5.05 5.72
CA SER A 152 -14.34 -4.33 6.85
C SER A 152 -12.99 -3.68 6.51
N LYS A 153 -12.33 -4.10 5.42
CA LYS A 153 -11.11 -3.48 4.89
C LYS A 153 -11.38 -2.30 3.96
N GLY A 154 -12.64 -1.90 3.77
CA GLY A 154 -13.04 -0.89 2.80
C GLY A 154 -12.93 -1.36 1.35
N THR A 155 -12.86 -2.67 1.11
CA THR A 155 -12.85 -3.24 -0.24
C THR A 155 -14.28 -3.34 -0.74
N GLN A 156 -14.55 -2.85 -1.95
CA GLN A 156 -15.87 -2.95 -2.57
C GLN A 156 -16.23 -4.43 -2.76
N THR A 157 -17.27 -4.91 -2.10
CA THR A 157 -17.73 -6.30 -2.24
C THR A 157 -18.85 -6.39 -3.27
N LEU A 158 -18.76 -7.39 -4.16
CA LEU A 158 -19.73 -7.61 -5.23
C LEU A 158 -20.27 -9.03 -5.08
N LEU A 159 -21.58 -9.18 -4.98
CA LEU A 159 -22.21 -10.48 -4.95
C LEU A 159 -22.72 -10.85 -6.34
N HIS A 160 -22.21 -11.95 -6.88
CA HIS A 160 -22.69 -12.51 -8.14
C HIS A 160 -23.75 -13.55 -7.85
N VAL A 161 -24.98 -13.15 -8.15
CA VAL A 161 -26.14 -14.01 -8.11
C VAL A 161 -26.13 -14.89 -9.36
N ASN A 162 -25.80 -16.17 -9.21
CA ASN A 162 -25.88 -17.11 -10.32
C ASN A 162 -27.35 -17.51 -10.53
N ASN A 163 -28.02 -16.86 -11.48
CA ASN A 163 -29.40 -17.17 -11.81
C ASN A 163 -29.40 -18.21 -12.93
N THR A 164 -29.29 -19.50 -12.58
CA THR A 164 -29.24 -20.60 -13.54
C THR A 164 -30.61 -20.98 -14.12
N LEU A 165 -31.69 -20.34 -13.66
CA LEU A 165 -33.07 -20.76 -13.92
C LEU A 165 -33.98 -19.64 -14.42
N SER A 166 -33.47 -18.71 -15.25
CA SER A 166 -34.36 -18.04 -16.21
C SER A 166 -34.62 -19.01 -17.37
N THR A 167 -35.59 -19.90 -17.17
CA THR A 167 -36.16 -20.79 -18.19
C THR A 167 -37.12 -20.09 -19.15
N ASP A 168 -37.22 -18.76 -19.09
CA ASP A 168 -37.83 -18.01 -20.18
C ASP A 168 -36.84 -17.95 -21.34
N ASN A 169 -37.01 -18.90 -22.25
CA ASN A 169 -36.32 -19.04 -23.52
C ASN A 169 -36.55 -17.85 -24.49
N SER A 170 -36.67 -16.61 -24.02
CA SER A 170 -36.50 -15.45 -24.89
C SER A 170 -35.00 -15.26 -25.13
N ILE A 171 -34.48 -16.04 -26.08
CA ILE A 171 -33.13 -15.91 -26.64
C ILE A 171 -33.11 -14.58 -27.40
N ASP A 172 -32.93 -13.47 -26.69
CA ASP A 172 -32.42 -12.24 -27.27
C ASP A 172 -30.91 -12.21 -27.03
N ALA A 173 -30.19 -12.23 -28.15
CA ALA A 173 -28.78 -12.52 -28.23
C ALA A 173 -27.90 -11.61 -27.36
N GLY A 174 -27.13 -12.22 -26.45
CA GLY A 174 -25.73 -11.84 -26.27
C GLY A 174 -25.34 -11.02 -25.03
N ARG A 175 -26.19 -10.85 -24.01
CA ARG A 175 -25.76 -10.25 -22.73
C ARG A 175 -26.43 -10.92 -21.53
N TYR A 176 -25.78 -11.94 -20.97
CA TYR A 176 -26.11 -12.42 -19.62
C TYR A 176 -25.66 -11.37 -18.61
N SER A 177 -26.57 -10.47 -18.24
CA SER A 177 -26.36 -9.56 -17.12
C SER A 177 -26.83 -10.25 -15.85
N PHE A 178 -25.91 -10.92 -15.15
CA PHE A 178 -26.18 -11.39 -13.79
C PHE A 178 -26.46 -10.17 -12.91
N PRO A 179 -27.53 -10.14 -12.11
CA PRO A 179 -27.75 -9.05 -11.18
C PRO A 179 -26.58 -9.04 -10.18
N VAL A 180 -25.74 -8.02 -10.28
CA VAL A 180 -24.63 -7.81 -9.36
C VAL A 180 -25.15 -6.94 -8.22
N LEU A 181 -25.31 -7.53 -7.04
CA LEU A 181 -25.65 -6.76 -5.86
C LEU A 181 -24.35 -6.12 -5.33
N SER A 182 -24.22 -4.80 -5.53
CA SER A 182 -23.19 -4.01 -4.87
C SER A 182 -23.59 -3.81 -3.42
N ILE A 183 -22.84 -4.41 -2.50
CA ILE A 183 -23.05 -4.19 -1.08
C ILE A 183 -22.35 -2.88 -0.72
N ARG A 184 -23.12 -1.90 -0.22
CA ARG A 184 -22.61 -0.62 0.24
C ARG A 184 -23.14 -0.34 1.64
N GLY A 185 -22.31 0.27 2.46
CA GLY A 185 -22.71 0.80 3.76
C GLY A 185 -21.50 1.15 4.62
N ASP A 186 -21.79 1.55 5.85
CA ASP A 186 -20.77 2.07 6.77
C ASP A 186 -20.39 1.05 7.86
N SER A 187 -21.15 -0.03 8.00
CA SER A 187 -20.94 -1.01 9.07
C SER A 187 -21.11 -2.44 8.58
N ALA A 188 -20.42 -3.35 9.26
CA ALA A 188 -20.68 -4.77 9.21
C ALA A 188 -20.83 -5.25 10.66
N MET A 189 -21.90 -6.00 10.91
CA MET A 189 -22.26 -6.48 12.24
C MET A 189 -22.67 -7.94 12.11
N TYR A 190 -22.40 -8.76 13.11
CA TYR A 190 -22.89 -10.14 13.13
C TYR A 190 -23.51 -10.45 14.49
N ASN A 191 -24.55 -11.27 14.47
CA ASN A 191 -25.22 -11.84 15.63
C ASN A 191 -25.28 -13.37 15.47
N ASP A 192 -25.89 -14.07 16.42
CA ASP A 192 -25.98 -15.53 16.41
C ASP A 192 -26.83 -16.08 15.24
N THR A 193 -27.72 -15.26 14.68
CA THR A 193 -28.63 -15.66 13.59
C THR A 193 -28.42 -14.90 12.29
N HIS A 194 -27.74 -13.75 12.28
CA HIS A 194 -27.61 -12.93 11.07
C HIS A 194 -26.23 -12.29 10.96
N VAL A 195 -25.73 -12.16 9.74
CA VAL A 195 -24.60 -11.31 9.38
C VAL A 195 -25.12 -10.16 8.54
N SER A 196 -24.96 -8.94 9.02
CA SER A 196 -25.26 -7.71 8.29
C SER A 196 -23.97 -7.13 7.72
N ILE A 197 -23.96 -6.87 6.41
CA ILE A 197 -22.85 -6.23 5.70
C ILE A 197 -23.47 -5.09 4.88
N GLY A 198 -23.30 -3.86 5.33
CA GLY A 198 -23.93 -2.70 4.70
C GLY A 198 -25.45 -2.83 4.67
N ASN A 199 -26.03 -2.81 3.46
CA ASN A 199 -27.45 -3.02 3.23
C ASN A 199 -27.86 -4.48 3.04
N ALA A 200 -26.93 -5.44 3.07
CA ALA A 200 -27.21 -6.85 2.90
C ALA A 200 -27.34 -7.57 4.25
N MET A 201 -28.38 -8.38 4.41
CA MET A 201 -28.60 -9.22 5.59
C MET A 201 -28.58 -10.69 5.18
N ILE A 202 -27.73 -11.46 5.85
CA ILE A 202 -27.40 -12.85 5.54
C ILE A 202 -27.83 -13.69 6.74
N ASP A 203 -28.90 -14.49 6.61
CA ASP A 203 -29.42 -15.34 7.69
C ASP A 203 -28.56 -16.60 7.90
N ILE A 204 -27.85 -16.68 9.02
CA ILE A 204 -27.01 -17.83 9.42
C ILE A 204 -27.71 -18.72 10.46
N SER A 205 -29.03 -18.59 10.65
CA SER A 205 -29.77 -19.39 11.62
C SER A 205 -29.68 -20.90 11.31
N PRO A 206 -29.70 -21.77 12.34
CA PRO A 206 -29.65 -23.22 12.15
C PRO A 206 -30.88 -23.77 11.43
N GLU A 207 -31.98 -23.01 11.42
CA GLU A 207 -33.21 -23.35 10.71
C GLU A 207 -33.14 -22.99 9.21
N ASN A 208 -32.10 -22.27 8.78
CA ASN A 208 -31.95 -21.88 7.38
C ASN A 208 -31.77 -23.14 6.51
N PRO A 209 -32.62 -23.34 5.47
CA PRO A 209 -32.50 -24.46 4.53
C PRO A 209 -31.14 -24.52 3.82
N CYS A 210 -30.47 -23.38 3.69
CA CYS A 210 -29.12 -23.33 3.17
C CYS A 210 -28.09 -23.94 4.17
N MET A 211 -28.32 -23.93 5.48
CA MET A 211 -27.38 -24.51 6.46
C MET A 211 -27.52 -26.03 6.58
N THR A 212 -28.74 -26.56 6.42
CA THR A 212 -29.03 -28.00 6.59
C THR A 212 -28.56 -28.88 5.42
N ALA A 213 -28.38 -28.29 4.24
CA ALA A 213 -28.19 -29.05 3.01
C ALA A 213 -26.72 -29.18 2.55
N LEU A 214 -25.73 -28.75 3.34
CA LEU A 214 -24.31 -28.86 2.98
C LEU A 214 -23.43 -29.52 4.04
N GLU A 215 -23.90 -29.60 5.29
CA GLU A 215 -23.27 -30.41 6.32
C GLU A 215 -24.32 -31.34 6.89
N GLY A 216 -24.18 -32.65 6.65
CA GLY A 216 -25.17 -33.67 7.02
C GLY A 216 -25.60 -33.64 8.50
N GLU A 217 -26.51 -34.55 8.86
CA GLU A 217 -27.24 -34.61 10.14
C GLU A 217 -26.42 -34.43 11.45
N ALA A 218 -25.09 -34.55 11.40
CA ALA A 218 -24.18 -34.23 12.51
C ALA A 218 -24.21 -32.75 12.95
N TYR A 219 -24.62 -31.82 12.08
CA TYR A 219 -24.63 -30.38 12.37
C TYR A 219 -25.77 -29.94 13.29
N GLN A 220 -26.94 -30.57 13.19
CA GLN A 220 -28.16 -30.12 13.88
C GLN A 220 -28.15 -30.29 15.41
N ARG A 221 -27.32 -31.18 15.97
CA ARG A 221 -27.41 -31.53 17.40
C ARG A 221 -26.75 -30.54 18.37
N ASN A 222 -25.92 -29.58 17.92
CA ASN A 222 -25.17 -28.66 18.80
C ASN A 222 -24.99 -27.24 18.19
N ALA A 223 -25.99 -26.74 17.46
CA ALA A 223 -25.80 -25.70 16.42
C ALA A 223 -25.48 -24.25 16.86
N PRO A 224 -26.16 -23.62 17.86
CA PRO A 224 -26.05 -22.17 18.03
C PRO A 224 -24.67 -21.73 18.54
N ASP A 225 -24.15 -22.37 19.59
CA ASP A 225 -22.82 -22.03 20.12
C ASP A 225 -21.68 -22.38 19.15
N ARG A 226 -21.90 -23.36 18.25
CA ARG A 226 -20.88 -23.75 17.27
C ARG A 226 -20.81 -22.80 16.08
N ILE A 227 -21.90 -22.23 15.58
CA ILE A 227 -21.87 -21.31 14.43
C ILE A 227 -21.03 -20.08 14.74
N ARG A 228 -21.27 -19.46 15.90
CA ARG A 228 -20.48 -18.32 16.37
C ARG A 228 -19.01 -18.66 16.51
N ASN A 229 -18.70 -19.81 17.14
CA ASN A 229 -17.32 -20.27 17.31
C ASN A 229 -16.65 -20.61 15.97
N LEU A 230 -17.38 -21.18 15.00
CA LEU A 230 -16.87 -21.49 13.67
C LEU A 230 -16.61 -20.23 12.86
N PHE A 231 -17.52 -19.25 12.92
CA PHE A 231 -17.33 -17.96 12.28
C PHE A 231 -16.14 -17.22 12.89
N GLN A 232 -16.06 -17.14 14.23
CA GLN A 232 -14.91 -16.57 14.93
C GLN A 232 -13.60 -17.31 14.62
N ARG A 233 -13.62 -18.64 14.51
CA ARG A 233 -12.45 -19.44 14.12
C ARG A 233 -12.02 -19.15 12.69
N HIS A 234 -12.96 -19.01 11.75
CA HIS A 234 -12.64 -18.60 10.37
C HIS A 234 -12.09 -17.18 10.32
N LEU A 235 -12.63 -16.25 11.10
CA LEU A 235 -12.07 -14.91 11.25
C LEU A 235 -10.63 -14.96 11.77
N ALA A 236 -10.37 -15.76 12.81
CA ALA A 236 -9.04 -15.91 13.42
C ALA A 236 -8.03 -16.57 12.46
N ILE A 237 -8.38 -17.70 11.83
CA ILE A 237 -7.51 -18.39 10.86
C ILE A 237 -7.15 -17.47 9.69
N THR A 238 -8.13 -16.72 9.18
CA THR A 238 -7.90 -15.79 8.05
C THR A 238 -7.02 -14.59 8.46
N GLN A 239 -7.05 -14.19 9.73
CA GLN A 239 -6.12 -13.19 10.26
C GLN A 239 -4.70 -13.75 10.42
N GLU A 240 -4.55 -14.99 10.93
CA GLU A 240 -3.25 -15.62 11.18
C GLU A 240 -2.49 -16.00 9.90
N GLN A 241 -3.18 -16.51 8.86
CA GLN A 241 -2.54 -16.82 7.56
C GLN A 241 -1.87 -15.60 6.91
N ARG A 242 -2.23 -14.39 7.35
CA ARG A 242 -1.64 -13.13 6.89
C ARG A 242 -0.34 -12.76 7.62
N ILE A 243 -0.18 -13.19 8.87
CA ILE A 243 1.04 -12.96 9.65
C ILE A 243 2.16 -13.87 9.13
N LEU A 244 1.78 -15.04 8.61
CA LEU A 244 2.72 -16.07 8.16
C LEU A 244 2.99 -16.11 6.65
N SER A 245 2.29 -15.33 5.82
CA SER A 245 2.53 -15.36 4.37
C SER A 245 2.58 -13.99 3.71
N PRO A 246 3.82 -13.51 3.47
CA PRO A 246 4.16 -12.84 2.23
C PRO A 246 4.86 -13.77 1.22
N TYR A 247 5.09 -15.07 1.52
CA TYR A 247 6.09 -15.86 0.79
C TYR A 247 5.80 -17.33 0.46
N LEU A 248 4.60 -17.87 0.64
CA LEU A 248 4.33 -19.25 0.21
C LEU A 248 3.11 -19.34 -0.72
N PRO A 249 3.31 -19.53 -2.03
CA PRO A 249 2.24 -19.92 -2.94
C PRO A 249 1.91 -21.40 -2.72
N CYS A 250 0.65 -21.69 -2.39
CA CYS A 250 0.09 -23.04 -2.49
C CYS A 250 -0.18 -23.33 -3.98
N ASP A 251 0.86 -23.63 -4.75
CA ASP A 251 0.75 -23.85 -6.20
C ASP A 251 0.94 -25.32 -6.62
N SER A 252 0.94 -26.25 -5.68
CA SER A 252 0.89 -27.68 -6.00
C SER A 252 -0.25 -28.36 -5.26
N ILE A 253 -1.31 -28.59 -6.03
CA ILE A 253 -2.38 -29.53 -5.76
C ILE A 253 -1.78 -30.94 -5.65
N ASP A 254 -2.36 -31.72 -4.74
CA ASP A 254 -2.11 -33.13 -4.41
C ASP A 254 -1.24 -33.37 -3.14
N ASP A 255 -1.92 -33.94 -2.13
CA ASP A 255 -1.38 -34.63 -0.93
C ASP A 255 -1.21 -33.91 0.43
N ASP A 256 -1.92 -32.81 0.70
CA ASP A 256 -2.00 -32.27 2.08
C ASP A 256 -3.40 -32.42 2.72
N PRO A 257 -3.61 -33.36 3.67
CA PRO A 257 -4.93 -33.64 4.25
C PRO A 257 -5.48 -32.53 5.16
N LEU A 258 -4.66 -31.52 5.49
CA LEU A 258 -5.08 -30.33 6.23
C LEU A 258 -5.81 -29.29 5.37
N CYS A 259 -5.77 -29.38 4.04
CA CYS A 259 -6.55 -28.52 3.15
C CYS A 259 -7.91 -29.10 2.73
N GLN A 260 -8.22 -30.37 3.05
CA GLN A 260 -9.38 -31.08 2.50
C GLN A 260 -10.65 -31.10 3.37
N HIS A 261 -10.66 -30.43 4.53
CA HIS A 261 -11.87 -30.37 5.37
C HIS A 261 -12.29 -28.93 5.66
N VAL A 262 -12.60 -28.18 4.61
CA VAL A 262 -13.40 -26.96 4.72
C VAL A 262 -14.81 -27.30 4.29
N GLY A 263 -15.66 -27.56 5.28
CA GLY A 263 -17.09 -27.75 5.07
C GLY A 263 -17.67 -26.59 4.26
N THR A 264 -18.39 -26.92 3.20
CA THR A 264 -19.25 -25.99 2.50
C THR A 264 -20.50 -25.77 3.35
N PHE A 265 -21.00 -24.53 3.41
CA PHE A 265 -22.23 -24.17 4.10
C PHE A 265 -23.07 -23.31 3.18
N SER A 266 -24.30 -22.94 3.55
CA SER A 266 -24.99 -21.92 2.77
C SER A 266 -25.91 -21.00 3.59
N VAL A 267 -26.20 -19.81 3.05
CA VAL A 267 -27.13 -18.82 3.62
C VAL A 267 -28.08 -18.27 2.57
N SER A 268 -29.37 -18.20 2.93
CA SER A 268 -30.46 -17.51 2.22
C SER A 268 -30.38 -15.99 2.32
N LEU A 269 -30.60 -15.29 1.20
CA LEU A 269 -30.78 -13.84 1.12
C LEU A 269 -32.26 -13.53 0.92
N ASP A 270 -32.88 -12.86 1.88
CA ASP A 270 -34.22 -12.29 1.70
C ASP A 270 -34.07 -10.88 1.12
N LEU A 271 -34.19 -10.78 -0.20
CA LEU A 271 -34.27 -9.49 -0.92
C LEU A 271 -35.71 -9.02 -0.91
N SER A 272 -36.22 -8.66 0.27
CA SER A 272 -37.48 -7.94 0.37
C SER A 272 -37.30 -6.55 -0.26
N ASP A 273 -37.93 -6.34 -1.42
CA ASP A 273 -37.96 -5.06 -2.13
C ASP A 273 -38.41 -3.94 -1.17
N SER A 274 -37.44 -3.14 -0.73
CA SER A 274 -37.66 -1.84 -0.11
C SER A 274 -38.07 -0.84 -1.19
N SER A 275 -39.27 -1.00 -1.76
CA SER A 275 -39.89 0.03 -2.58
C SER A 275 -40.40 1.15 -1.65
N SER A 276 -39.60 2.21 -1.52
CA SER A 276 -40.00 3.51 -0.99
C SER A 276 -39.59 4.58 -1.99
#